data_AF-A0A1F5YDJ6-F1
#
_entry.id   AF-A0A1F5YDJ6-F1
#
_cell.length_a   1.000
_cell.length_b   1.000
_cell.length_c   1.000
_cell.angle_alpha   90.00
_cell.angle_beta   90.00
_cell.angle_gamma   90.00
#
_symmetry.space_group_name_H-M   'P 1'
#
loop_
_entity.id
_entity.type
_entity.pdbx_description
1 polymer ?
#
loop_
_entity_poly.entity_id
_entity_poly.type
_entity_poly.pdbx_seq_one_letter_code
_entity_poly.pdbx_strand_id
1 'polypeptide(L)'
;MTFKKAVETGPAGKQRAHITSRFTRESLIDKDMIDSTEIPNQFRVMPDLNIIALGGKSILDRGASAILPLARELVANRFKYQLLLCTGPGICGRQTLCLAGDLGLPTGGKAMLTGGDESKYLFMLCGVLLRDGGVWMSKLVHFERLPLYVKNHMIPFTLGQAPYFFWEKPPKYGSIPEHGNDFGSFITGEVLGVRSVIYLKDVDGLYSADPKRNPGAEFIKKISAQELIRLDLDELVIERAVIDNLVRARVVRKIQII
;
A
#
# COMPACT_ATOMS: atom_id res chain seq x y z
N MET A 1 -7.20 32.18 -2.53
CA MET A 1 -6.92 32.38 -3.97
C MET A 1 -8.22 32.74 -4.65
N THR A 2 -8.32 33.92 -5.27
CA THR A 2 -9.54 34.34 -6.00
C THR A 2 -9.32 34.02 -7.46
N PHE A 3 -9.98 32.98 -7.97
CA PHE A 3 -9.88 32.59 -9.37
C PHE A 3 -10.63 33.61 -10.24
N LYS A 4 -9.91 34.36 -11.07
CA LYS A 4 -10.50 35.28 -12.07
C LYS A 4 -10.64 34.54 -13.41
N LYS A 5 -11.82 34.67 -14.04
CA LYS A 5 -12.08 34.18 -15.39
C LYS A 5 -11.45 35.17 -16.39
N ALA A 6 -10.50 34.71 -17.18
CA ALA A 6 -9.94 35.45 -18.30
C ALA A 6 -10.48 34.85 -19.60
N VAL A 7 -11.00 35.71 -20.49
CA VAL A 7 -11.48 35.30 -21.82
C VAL A 7 -10.51 35.90 -22.83
N GLU A 8 -9.83 35.03 -23.59
CA GLU A 8 -8.91 35.46 -24.65
C GLU A 8 -9.21 34.71 -25.96
N THR A 9 -9.13 35.43 -27.07
CA THR A 9 -9.29 34.92 -28.43
C THR A 9 -8.05 34.18 -28.88
N GLY A 10 -8.17 32.88 -29.16
CA GLY A 10 -7.09 32.08 -29.72
C GLY A 10 -6.83 32.36 -31.20
N PRO A 11 -5.74 31.81 -31.78
CA PRO A 11 -5.30 32.07 -33.15
C PRO A 11 -6.30 31.69 -34.26
N ALA A 12 -7.34 30.92 -33.93
CA ALA A 12 -8.45 30.58 -34.84
C ALA A 12 -9.75 31.38 -34.57
N GLY A 13 -9.66 32.51 -33.85
CA GLY A 13 -10.84 33.32 -33.44
C GLY A 13 -11.72 32.66 -32.36
N LYS A 14 -11.40 31.44 -31.92
CA LYS A 14 -12.12 30.74 -30.85
C LYS A 14 -11.69 31.28 -29.49
N GLN A 15 -12.63 31.84 -28.74
CA GLN A 15 -12.40 32.25 -27.36
C GLN A 15 -12.25 31.01 -26.47
N ARG A 16 -11.14 30.93 -25.71
CA ARG A 16 -10.98 29.94 -24.65
C ARG A 16 -11.12 30.64 -23.32
N ALA A 17 -12.08 30.18 -22.52
CA ALA A 17 -12.22 30.63 -21.15
C ALA A 17 -11.14 29.96 -20.31
N HIS A 18 -10.25 30.76 -19.74
CA HIS A 18 -9.22 30.29 -18.83
C HIS A 18 -9.53 30.70 -17.40
N ILE A 19 -9.24 29.80 -16.46
CA ILE A 19 -9.16 30.13 -15.05
C ILE A 19 -7.72 30.59 -14.79
N THR A 20 -7.56 31.78 -14.23
CA THR A 20 -6.25 32.32 -13.86
C THR A 20 -5.66 31.49 -12.71
N SER A 21 -4.57 30.78 -12.97
CA SER A 21 -3.84 29.94 -12.02
C SER A 21 -2.39 29.77 -12.46
N ARG A 22 -1.57 29.13 -11.62
CA ARG A 22 -0.18 28.76 -11.96
C ARG A 22 -0.11 27.82 -13.18
N PHE A 23 -1.18 27.06 -13.44
CA PHE A 23 -1.23 26.09 -14.53
C PHE A 23 -2.03 26.59 -15.75
N THR A 24 -2.31 27.89 -15.83
CA THR A 24 -3.01 28.45 -16.98
C THR A 24 -2.18 28.21 -18.25
N ARG A 25 -2.76 27.46 -19.21
CA ARG A 25 -2.15 27.09 -20.51
C ARG A 25 -1.03 26.05 -20.44
N GLU A 26 -0.76 25.50 -19.27
CA GLU A 26 0.19 24.41 -19.13
C GLU A 26 -0.39 23.08 -19.64
N SER A 27 0.47 22.25 -20.20
CA SER A 27 0.11 20.92 -20.73
C SER A 27 0.02 19.83 -19.66
N LEU A 28 0.51 20.13 -18.44
CA LEU A 28 0.71 19.17 -17.33
C LEU A 28 1.67 18.02 -17.63
N ILE A 29 2.43 18.09 -18.73
CA ILE A 29 3.43 17.08 -19.11
C ILE A 29 4.82 17.69 -19.35
N ASP A 30 4.93 19.02 -19.31
CA ASP A 30 6.21 19.72 -19.39
C ASP A 30 7.05 19.47 -18.13
N LYS A 31 8.33 19.12 -18.33
CA LYS A 31 9.21 18.68 -17.24
C LYS A 31 9.51 19.80 -16.26
N ASP A 32 9.88 20.97 -16.76
CA ASP A 32 10.23 22.12 -15.91
C ASP A 32 9.02 22.60 -15.13
N MET A 33 7.84 22.58 -15.77
CA MET A 33 6.57 22.85 -15.09
C MET A 33 6.33 21.85 -13.96
N ILE A 34 6.42 20.54 -14.22
CA ILE A 34 6.23 19.48 -13.21
C ILE A 34 7.24 19.64 -12.07
N ASP A 35 8.51 19.84 -12.36
CA ASP A 35 9.56 20.01 -11.35
C ASP A 35 9.29 21.26 -10.49
N SER A 36 8.76 22.32 -11.09
CA SER A 36 8.35 23.52 -10.36
C SER A 36 7.19 23.25 -9.37
N THR A 37 6.43 22.16 -9.55
CA THR A 37 5.36 21.78 -8.62
C THR A 37 5.85 21.08 -7.35
N GLU A 38 7.15 20.81 -7.24
CA GLU A 38 7.71 20.16 -6.06
C GLU A 38 7.49 21.02 -4.80
N ILE A 39 6.89 20.40 -3.78
CA ILE A 39 6.66 21.00 -2.47
C ILE A 39 7.62 20.33 -1.49
N PRO A 40 8.58 21.05 -0.87
CA PRO A 40 9.59 20.44 -0.01
C PRO A 40 9.02 19.64 1.17
N ASN A 41 7.92 20.12 1.76
CA ASN A 41 7.27 19.50 2.91
C ASN A 41 5.82 19.14 2.56
N GLN A 42 5.57 17.87 2.26
CA GLN A 42 4.23 17.37 2.05
C GLN A 42 3.44 17.34 3.36
N PHE A 43 2.19 17.81 3.32
CA PHE A 43 1.28 17.77 4.47
C PHE A 43 0.99 16.32 4.87
N ARG A 44 1.18 16.01 6.16
CA ARG A 44 0.93 14.68 6.73
C ARG A 44 -0.46 14.66 7.36
N VAL A 45 -1.37 13.90 6.74
CA VAL A 45 -2.78 13.83 7.18
C VAL A 45 -2.93 13.10 8.52
N MET A 46 -2.19 12.01 8.70
CA MET A 46 -2.23 11.14 9.88
C MET A 46 -0.82 10.82 10.40
N PRO A 47 -0.07 11.81 10.90
CA PRO A 47 1.34 11.67 11.24
C PRO A 47 1.63 10.68 12.38
N ASP A 48 0.62 10.36 13.19
CA ASP A 48 0.68 9.44 14.32
C ASP A 48 0.12 8.05 14.04
N LEU A 49 -0.30 7.77 12.81
CA LEU A 49 -0.81 6.45 12.43
C LEU A 49 0.35 5.49 12.14
N ASN A 50 0.21 4.23 12.53
CA ASN A 50 1.07 3.15 12.05
C ASN A 50 0.26 2.20 11.17
N ILE A 51 0.81 1.83 10.02
CA ILE A 51 0.26 0.77 9.18
C ILE A 51 0.98 -0.54 9.49
N ILE A 52 0.21 -1.61 9.68
CA ILE A 52 0.75 -2.97 9.76
C ILE A 52 0.17 -3.79 8.61
N ALA A 53 1.02 -4.14 7.66
CA ALA A 53 0.71 -5.01 6.53
C ALA A 53 0.87 -6.46 6.96
N LEU A 54 -0.26 -7.16 7.10
CA LEU A 54 -0.33 -8.56 7.51
C LEU A 54 -0.15 -9.45 6.28
N GLY A 55 0.97 -10.17 6.22
CA GLY A 55 1.17 -11.11 5.12
C GLY A 55 0.16 -12.25 5.17
N GLY A 56 -0.58 -12.43 4.07
CA GLY A 56 -1.64 -13.44 3.99
C GLY A 56 -1.12 -14.86 4.23
N LYS A 57 -0.08 -15.26 3.49
CA LYS A 57 0.53 -16.60 3.61
C LYS A 57 1.34 -16.75 4.90
N SER A 58 2.09 -15.71 5.24
CA SER A 58 3.02 -15.75 6.36
C SER A 58 2.30 -15.76 7.70
N ILE A 59 1.20 -15.02 7.85
CA ILE A 59 0.49 -14.86 9.12
C ILE A 59 -0.93 -15.41 9.06
N LEU A 60 -1.76 -14.92 8.13
CA LEU A 60 -3.20 -15.13 8.18
C LEU A 60 -3.61 -16.59 7.89
N ASP A 61 -2.90 -17.27 7.00
CA ASP A 61 -3.10 -18.68 6.67
C ASP A 61 -2.75 -19.65 7.81
N ARG A 62 -2.01 -19.19 8.83
CA ARG A 62 -1.69 -20.01 10.01
C ARG A 62 -2.88 -20.16 10.98
N GLY A 63 -3.99 -19.49 10.69
CA GLY A 63 -5.23 -19.59 11.44
C GLY A 63 -5.08 -19.17 12.89
N ALA A 64 -5.81 -19.83 13.79
CA ALA A 64 -5.91 -19.46 15.20
C ALA A 64 -4.56 -19.34 15.91
N SER A 65 -3.58 -20.17 15.54
CA SER A 65 -2.24 -20.20 16.15
C SER A 65 -1.46 -18.88 15.99
N ALA A 66 -1.70 -18.13 14.90
CA ALA A 66 -1.09 -16.82 14.66
C ALA A 66 -2.08 -15.67 14.90
N ILE A 67 -3.34 -15.86 14.52
CA ILE A 67 -4.36 -14.80 14.59
C ILE A 67 -4.74 -14.47 16.03
N LEU A 68 -4.94 -15.46 16.91
CA LEU A 68 -5.36 -15.18 18.29
C LEU A 68 -4.27 -14.47 19.10
N PRO A 69 -2.98 -14.85 19.04
CA PRO A 69 -1.91 -14.05 19.64
C PRO A 69 -1.84 -12.63 19.08
N LEU A 70 -1.91 -12.47 17.75
CA LEU A 70 -1.92 -11.15 17.11
C LEU A 70 -3.10 -10.30 17.60
N ALA A 71 -4.30 -10.87 17.69
CA ALA A 71 -5.48 -10.19 18.18
C ALA A 71 -5.29 -9.67 19.61
N ARG A 72 -4.71 -10.48 20.51
CA ARG A 72 -4.39 -10.06 21.88
C ARG A 72 -3.41 -8.89 21.90
N GLU A 73 -2.36 -8.94 21.08
CA GLU A 73 -1.39 -7.85 20.96
C GLU A 73 -2.04 -6.56 20.43
N LEU A 74 -2.91 -6.65 19.42
CA LEU A 74 -3.62 -5.49 18.88
C LEU A 74 -4.54 -4.86 19.93
N VAL A 75 -5.27 -5.67 20.69
CA VAL A 75 -6.16 -5.19 21.78
C VAL A 75 -5.38 -4.51 22.89
N ALA A 76 -4.26 -5.10 23.32
CA ALA A 76 -3.41 -4.52 24.35
C ALA A 76 -2.81 -3.17 23.93
N ASN A 77 -2.61 -2.96 22.63
CA ASN A 77 -1.88 -1.80 22.10
C ASN A 77 -2.77 -0.71 21.46
N ARG A 78 -4.06 -0.97 21.21
CA ARG A 78 -4.99 -0.02 20.54
C ARG A 78 -5.18 1.32 21.27
N PHE A 79 -4.93 1.35 22.58
CA PHE A 79 -5.00 2.58 23.38
C PHE A 79 -3.72 3.42 23.31
N LYS A 80 -2.58 2.79 23.00
CA LYS A 80 -1.27 3.45 22.96
C LYS A 80 -0.90 3.90 21.55
N TYR A 81 -1.32 3.15 20.54
CA TYR A 81 -0.94 3.40 19.16
C TYR A 81 -2.17 3.52 18.27
N GLN A 82 -2.16 4.49 17.36
CA GLN A 82 -3.11 4.52 16.24
C GLN A 82 -2.64 3.49 15.21
N LEU A 83 -3.51 2.53 14.89
CA LEU A 83 -3.18 1.41 14.02
C LEU A 83 -4.15 1.36 12.83
N LEU A 84 -3.62 1.02 11.65
CA LEU A 84 -4.39 0.57 10.50
C LEU A 84 -3.80 -0.75 10.00
N LEU A 85 -4.64 -1.77 9.94
CA LEU A 85 -4.23 -3.11 9.55
C LEU A 85 -4.60 -3.35 8.09
N CYS A 86 -3.66 -3.86 7.32
CA CYS A 86 -3.86 -4.18 5.91
C CYS A 86 -3.70 -5.68 5.69
N THR A 87 -4.68 -6.35 5.09
CA THR A 87 -4.65 -7.81 4.90
C THR A 87 -4.16 -8.21 3.51
N GLY A 88 -3.30 -9.23 3.41
CA GLY A 88 -2.92 -9.86 2.14
C GLY A 88 -3.79 -11.06 1.74
N PRO A 89 -3.65 -11.58 0.50
CA PRO A 89 -4.61 -12.52 -0.11
C PRO A 89 -4.34 -14.01 0.20
N GLY A 90 -3.18 -14.31 0.79
CA GLY A 90 -2.82 -15.65 1.26
C GLY A 90 -2.68 -16.69 0.16
N ILE A 91 -2.82 -17.96 0.54
CA ILE A 91 -2.69 -19.12 -0.35
C ILE A 91 -3.80 -19.14 -1.40
N CYS A 92 -5.03 -18.75 -1.04
CA CYS A 92 -6.13 -18.67 -1.99
C CYS A 92 -5.85 -17.64 -3.08
N GLY A 93 -5.25 -16.49 -2.73
CA GLY A 93 -4.80 -15.51 -3.74
C GLY A 93 -3.85 -16.10 -4.77
N ARG A 94 -2.93 -16.98 -4.34
CA ARG A 94 -2.02 -17.69 -5.26
C ARG A 94 -2.76 -18.68 -6.16
N GLN A 95 -3.72 -19.41 -5.60
CA GLN A 95 -4.56 -20.33 -6.37
C GLN A 95 -5.38 -19.57 -7.43
N THR A 96 -6.01 -18.46 -7.04
CA THR A 96 -6.74 -17.57 -7.93
C THR A 96 -5.84 -17.03 -9.04
N LEU A 97 -4.62 -16.60 -8.72
CA LEU A 97 -3.65 -16.15 -9.72
C LEU A 97 -3.24 -17.25 -10.70
N CYS A 98 -3.09 -18.49 -10.23
CA CYS A 98 -2.79 -19.64 -11.09
C CYS A 98 -3.92 -19.87 -12.10
N LEU A 99 -5.16 -20.00 -11.60
CA LEU A 99 -6.34 -20.22 -12.44
C LEU A 99 -6.56 -19.07 -13.43
N ALA A 100 -6.43 -17.83 -12.97
CA ALA A 100 -6.52 -16.64 -13.83
C ALA A 100 -5.40 -16.61 -14.89
N GLY A 101 -4.21 -17.10 -14.54
CA GLY A 101 -3.09 -17.29 -15.47
C GLY A 101 -3.43 -18.29 -16.57
N ASP A 102 -3.92 -19.46 -16.19
CA ASP A 102 -4.28 -20.55 -17.11
C ASP A 102 -5.41 -20.14 -18.06
N LEU A 103 -6.35 -19.31 -17.59
CA LEU A 103 -7.41 -18.71 -18.40
C LEU A 103 -6.95 -17.55 -19.29
N GLY A 104 -5.68 -17.16 -19.24
CA GLY A 104 -5.13 -16.06 -20.03
C GLY A 104 -5.64 -14.67 -19.63
N LEU A 105 -6.11 -14.49 -18.38
CA LEU A 105 -6.61 -13.19 -17.93
C LEU A 105 -5.50 -12.13 -17.91
N PRO A 106 -5.81 -10.88 -18.30
CA PRO A 106 -4.86 -9.78 -18.22
C PRO A 106 -4.54 -9.43 -16.76
N THR A 107 -3.43 -8.72 -16.54
CA THR A 107 -2.94 -8.33 -15.21
C THR A 107 -4.00 -7.60 -14.38
N GLY A 108 -4.76 -6.67 -14.98
CA GLY A 108 -5.85 -5.98 -14.29
C GLY A 108 -6.99 -6.91 -13.84
N GLY A 109 -7.30 -7.94 -14.62
CA GLY A 109 -8.26 -8.98 -14.21
C GLY A 109 -7.74 -9.80 -13.03
N LYS A 110 -6.46 -10.17 -13.05
CA LYS A 110 -5.78 -10.87 -11.94
C LYS A 110 -5.78 -10.03 -10.66
N ALA A 111 -5.41 -8.74 -10.77
CA ALA A 111 -5.41 -7.81 -9.64
C ALA A 111 -6.83 -7.63 -9.05
N MET A 112 -7.87 -7.62 -9.87
CA MET A 112 -9.25 -7.58 -9.36
C MET A 112 -9.61 -8.80 -8.52
N LEU A 113 -9.24 -9.98 -8.98
CA LEU A 113 -9.58 -11.23 -8.30
C LEU A 113 -8.84 -11.38 -6.96
N THR A 114 -7.56 -11.00 -6.89
CA THR A 114 -6.78 -11.07 -5.65
C THR A 114 -7.34 -10.21 -4.53
N GLY A 115 -7.97 -9.07 -4.84
CA GLY A 115 -8.60 -8.20 -3.84
C GLY A 115 -9.81 -8.85 -3.16
N GLY A 116 -10.56 -9.68 -3.90
CA GLY A 116 -11.62 -10.51 -3.34
C GLY A 116 -11.07 -11.51 -2.31
N ASP A 117 -9.92 -12.10 -2.61
CA ASP A 117 -9.23 -13.01 -1.70
C ASP A 117 -8.72 -12.35 -0.42
N GLU A 118 -8.36 -11.08 -0.42
CA GLU A 118 -7.97 -10.38 0.83
C GLU A 118 -9.15 -10.21 1.78
N SER A 119 -10.36 -10.04 1.21
CA SER A 119 -11.57 -9.68 1.95
C SER A 119 -11.96 -10.73 2.99
N LYS A 120 -11.72 -12.02 2.71
CA LYS A 120 -12.05 -13.11 3.66
C LYS A 120 -11.26 -13.00 4.97
N TYR A 121 -9.96 -12.69 4.90
CA TYR A 121 -9.15 -12.53 6.12
C TYR A 121 -9.52 -11.26 6.87
N LEU A 122 -9.86 -10.20 6.14
CA LEU A 122 -10.38 -8.98 6.74
C LEU A 122 -11.63 -9.28 7.57
N PHE A 123 -12.65 -9.92 6.99
CA PHE A 123 -13.88 -10.24 7.69
C PHE A 123 -13.65 -11.18 8.87
N MET A 124 -12.75 -12.15 8.73
CA MET A 124 -12.36 -13.03 9.83
C MET A 124 -11.74 -12.24 10.99
N LEU A 125 -10.79 -11.33 10.72
CA LEU A 125 -10.16 -10.51 11.75
C LEU A 125 -11.17 -9.56 12.43
N CYS A 126 -12.06 -8.94 11.64
CA CYS A 126 -13.16 -8.14 12.19
C CYS A 126 -14.09 -8.97 13.08
N GLY A 127 -14.40 -10.21 12.70
CA GLY A 127 -15.22 -11.12 13.50
C GLY A 127 -14.56 -11.51 14.82
N VAL A 128 -13.27 -11.87 14.78
CA VAL A 128 -12.48 -12.21 15.98
C VAL A 128 -12.40 -11.03 16.95
N LEU A 129 -12.27 -9.81 16.43
CA LEU A 129 -12.11 -8.59 17.22
C LEU A 129 -13.41 -7.78 17.36
N LEU A 130 -14.58 -8.36 17.05
CA LEU A 130 -15.83 -7.60 16.99
C LEU A 130 -16.20 -6.97 18.34
N ARG A 131 -15.97 -7.70 19.44
CA ARG A 131 -16.17 -7.22 20.82
C ARG A 131 -15.12 -6.19 21.25
N ASP A 132 -14.02 -6.14 20.52
CA ASP A 132 -12.80 -5.39 20.81
C ASP A 132 -12.57 -4.22 19.85
N GLY A 133 -13.63 -3.76 19.17
CA GLY A 133 -13.56 -2.61 18.28
C GLY A 133 -12.88 -2.90 16.93
N GLY A 134 -12.76 -4.17 16.55
CA GLY A 134 -12.39 -4.57 15.19
C GLY A 134 -13.43 -4.05 14.20
N VAL A 135 -12.99 -3.28 13.21
CA VAL A 135 -13.90 -2.63 12.25
C VAL A 135 -13.35 -2.71 10.83
N TRP A 136 -14.22 -3.01 9.88
CA TRP A 136 -13.87 -2.95 8.47
C TRP A 136 -13.91 -1.50 7.97
N MET A 137 -12.83 -1.08 7.32
CA MET A 137 -12.75 0.17 6.59
C MET A 137 -12.50 -0.09 5.11
N SER A 138 -13.44 0.33 4.26
CA SER A 138 -13.23 0.39 2.81
C SER A 138 -12.39 1.62 2.46
N LYS A 139 -11.27 1.44 1.76
CA LYS A 139 -10.46 2.56 1.22
C LYS A 139 -11.25 3.45 0.26
N LEU A 140 -12.29 2.92 -0.39
CA LEU A 140 -13.07 3.64 -1.39
C LEU A 140 -14.20 4.48 -0.79
N VAL A 141 -14.69 4.11 0.39
CA VAL A 141 -15.95 4.68 0.94
C VAL A 141 -15.75 5.31 2.31
N HIS A 142 -14.77 4.86 3.09
CA HIS A 142 -14.64 5.23 4.51
C HIS A 142 -13.29 5.89 4.83
N PHE A 143 -12.50 6.28 3.82
CA PHE A 143 -11.13 6.75 4.01
C PHE A 143 -11.07 8.00 4.89
N GLU A 144 -12.04 8.91 4.74
CA GLU A 144 -12.21 10.13 5.53
C GLU A 144 -12.59 9.85 7.00
N ARG A 145 -13.09 8.65 7.30
CA ARG A 145 -13.51 8.21 8.65
C ARG A 145 -12.38 7.58 9.45
N LEU A 146 -11.23 7.31 8.83
CA LEU A 146 -10.07 6.72 9.51
C LEU A 146 -9.69 7.44 10.82
N PRO A 147 -9.66 8.79 10.89
CA PRO A 147 -9.38 9.49 12.14
C PRO A 147 -10.39 9.17 13.25
N LEU A 148 -11.67 8.97 12.90
CA LEU A 148 -12.73 8.63 13.85
C LEU A 148 -12.48 7.26 14.47
N TYR A 149 -12.12 6.25 13.65
CA TYR A 149 -11.86 4.89 14.15
C TYR A 149 -10.70 4.88 15.14
N VAL A 150 -9.54 5.44 14.75
CA VAL A 150 -8.34 5.35 15.59
C VAL A 150 -8.41 6.21 16.84
N LYS A 151 -9.10 7.36 16.80
CA LYS A 151 -9.31 8.21 17.99
C LYS A 151 -10.26 7.58 19.01
N ASN A 152 -11.16 6.71 18.57
CA ASN A 152 -12.03 5.92 19.46
C ASN A 152 -11.40 4.57 19.85
N HIS A 153 -10.09 4.41 19.66
CA HIS A 153 -9.36 3.19 19.99
C HIS A 153 -9.91 1.93 19.29
N MET A 154 -10.53 2.10 18.13
CA MET A 154 -10.95 0.99 17.28
C MET A 154 -9.73 0.43 16.52
N ILE A 155 -9.89 -0.80 16.02
CA ILE A 155 -8.86 -1.52 15.26
C ILE A 155 -9.35 -1.63 13.81
N PRO A 156 -9.08 -0.62 12.95
CA PRO A 156 -9.53 -0.65 11.57
C PRO A 156 -8.71 -1.62 10.72
N PHE A 157 -9.42 -2.47 9.98
CA PHE A 157 -8.88 -3.39 8.98
C PHE A 157 -9.31 -2.94 7.58
N THR A 158 -8.37 -2.98 6.63
CA THR A 158 -8.62 -2.69 5.23
C THR A 158 -7.88 -3.67 4.32
N LEU A 159 -8.27 -3.72 3.05
CA LEU A 159 -7.55 -4.51 2.07
C LEU A 159 -6.13 -3.97 1.89
N GLY A 160 -5.14 -4.85 1.79
CA GLY A 160 -3.77 -4.44 1.53
C GLY A 160 -3.60 -3.90 0.13
N GLN A 161 -4.27 -4.50 -0.85
CA GLN A 161 -4.12 -4.20 -2.27
C GLN A 161 -4.23 -2.71 -2.61
N ALA A 162 -3.46 -2.29 -3.62
CA ALA A 162 -3.61 -0.99 -4.24
C ALA A 162 -4.95 -0.91 -5.02
N PRO A 163 -5.62 0.25 -5.02
CA PRO A 163 -6.89 0.43 -5.72
C PRO A 163 -6.71 0.62 -7.24
N TYR A 164 -5.76 -0.09 -7.86
CA TYR A 164 -5.53 -0.05 -9.31
C TYR A 164 -6.49 -0.97 -10.06
N PHE A 165 -6.81 -2.13 -9.50
CA PHE A 165 -7.90 -2.97 -10.01
C PHE A 165 -7.69 -3.31 -11.50
N PHE A 166 -8.69 -3.06 -12.36
CA PHE A 166 -8.57 -3.26 -13.81
C PHE A 166 -7.52 -2.36 -14.48
N TRP A 167 -7.09 -1.29 -13.83
CA TRP A 167 -6.07 -0.35 -14.30
C TRP A 167 -4.66 -0.67 -13.77
N GLU A 168 -4.46 -1.88 -13.24
CA GLU A 168 -3.13 -2.39 -12.94
C GLU A 168 -2.23 -2.30 -14.17
N LYS A 169 -1.06 -1.69 -14.00
CA LYS A 169 -0.09 -1.56 -15.08
C LYS A 169 0.45 -2.94 -15.48
N PRO A 170 0.79 -3.14 -16.76
CA PRO A 170 1.55 -4.32 -17.16
C PRO A 170 2.82 -4.44 -16.32
N PRO A 171 3.12 -5.63 -15.76
CA PRO A 171 4.29 -5.80 -14.90
C PRO A 171 5.57 -5.82 -15.73
N LYS A 172 6.71 -5.53 -15.10
CA LYS A 172 8.04 -5.68 -15.69
C LYS A 172 8.34 -7.14 -16.04
N TYR A 173 7.88 -8.08 -15.20
CA TYR A 173 8.12 -9.51 -15.38
C TYR A 173 6.80 -10.30 -15.41
N GLY A 174 6.66 -11.16 -16.42
CA GLY A 174 5.55 -12.11 -16.50
C GLY A 174 4.18 -11.44 -16.57
N SER A 175 3.22 -11.94 -15.79
CA SER A 175 1.83 -11.48 -15.81
C SER A 175 1.18 -11.40 -14.43
N ILE A 176 1.98 -11.47 -13.37
CA ILE A 176 1.52 -11.32 -11.99
C ILE A 176 1.44 -9.82 -11.67
N PRO A 177 0.36 -9.33 -11.04
CA PRO A 177 0.28 -7.94 -10.58
C PRO A 177 1.45 -7.55 -9.68
N GLU A 178 2.07 -6.41 -9.96
CA GLU A 178 3.21 -5.90 -9.18
C GLU A 178 2.78 -5.10 -7.96
N HIS A 179 1.57 -4.53 -8.00
CA HIS A 179 1.04 -3.64 -6.96
C HIS A 179 0.03 -4.39 -6.08
N GLY A 180 0.52 -5.40 -5.35
CA GLY A 180 -0.28 -6.21 -4.45
C GLY A 180 -0.48 -5.59 -3.08
N ASN A 181 -0.55 -6.45 -2.06
CA ASN A 181 -0.87 -6.04 -0.70
C ASN A 181 0.25 -5.21 -0.07
N ASP A 182 1.51 -5.53 -0.38
CA ASP A 182 2.63 -4.87 0.27
C ASP A 182 2.80 -3.45 -0.26
N PHE A 183 2.68 -3.29 -1.58
CA PHE A 183 2.67 -2.00 -2.25
C PHE A 183 1.47 -1.14 -1.85
N GLY A 184 0.26 -1.72 -1.83
CA GLY A 184 -0.92 -0.97 -1.46
C GLY A 184 -0.91 -0.47 -0.01
N SER A 185 -0.31 -1.22 0.93
CA SER A 185 -0.03 -0.76 2.29
C SER A 185 0.97 0.40 2.32
N PHE A 186 2.06 0.31 1.56
CA PHE A 186 3.06 1.37 1.45
C PHE A 186 2.47 2.67 0.91
N ILE A 187 1.75 2.61 -0.22
CA ILE A 187 1.13 3.79 -0.83
C ILE A 187 0.07 4.40 0.08
N THR A 188 -0.71 3.58 0.79
CA THR A 188 -1.66 4.09 1.80
C THR A 188 -0.91 4.89 2.88
N GLY A 189 0.25 4.40 3.31
CA GLY A 189 1.11 5.07 4.27
C GLY A 189 1.67 6.40 3.75
N GLU A 190 2.16 6.39 2.51
CA GLU A 190 2.70 7.57 1.85
C GLU A 190 1.66 8.67 1.68
N VAL A 191 0.46 8.31 1.19
CA VAL A 191 -0.65 9.25 0.96
C VAL A 191 -1.13 9.89 2.26
N LEU A 192 -1.25 9.10 3.34
CA LEU A 192 -1.66 9.60 4.65
C LEU A 192 -0.54 10.31 5.41
N GLY A 193 0.71 10.16 4.96
CA GLY A 193 1.88 10.63 5.65
C GLY A 193 2.05 10.01 7.04
N VAL A 194 1.92 8.69 7.13
CA VAL A 194 1.92 7.94 8.41
C VAL A 194 3.27 7.98 9.14
N ARG A 195 3.29 7.57 10.41
CA ARG A 195 4.54 7.44 11.20
C ARG A 195 5.40 6.30 10.70
N SER A 196 4.80 5.15 10.45
CA SER A 196 5.53 3.94 10.06
C SER A 196 4.66 2.99 9.24
N VAL A 197 5.30 2.28 8.32
CA VAL A 197 4.74 1.11 7.63
C VAL A 197 5.56 -0.11 8.06
N ILE A 198 4.88 -1.09 8.65
CA ILE A 198 5.47 -2.31 9.19
C ILE A 198 4.88 -3.50 8.43
N TYR A 199 5.73 -4.34 7.86
CA TYR A 199 5.36 -5.60 7.24
C TYR A 199 5.52 -6.71 8.26
N LEU A 200 4.41 -7.34 8.64
CA LEU A 200 4.41 -8.49 9.53
C LEU A 200 4.37 -9.77 8.70
N LYS A 201 5.50 -10.48 8.73
CA LYS A 201 5.84 -11.66 7.95
C LYS A 201 6.23 -12.78 8.91
N ASP A 202 6.74 -13.89 8.37
CA ASP A 202 7.10 -15.07 9.13
C ASP A 202 8.59 -15.41 9.04
N VAL A 203 9.38 -14.35 8.92
CA VAL A 203 10.84 -14.32 8.92
C VAL A 203 11.26 -13.02 9.62
N ASP A 204 12.40 -13.02 10.31
CA ASP A 204 12.81 -11.88 11.17
C ASP A 204 13.07 -10.55 10.43
N GLY A 205 13.06 -10.57 9.10
CA GLY A 205 13.26 -9.39 8.27
C GLY A 205 13.77 -9.74 6.88
N LEU A 206 14.67 -8.90 6.36
CA LEU A 206 15.30 -9.10 5.06
C LEU A 206 16.54 -10.00 5.17
N TYR A 207 16.71 -10.89 4.20
CA TYR A 207 17.88 -11.77 4.09
C TYR A 207 18.48 -11.68 2.68
N SER A 208 19.73 -12.13 2.51
CA SER A 208 20.40 -12.19 1.20
C SER A 208 19.80 -13.23 0.24
N ALA A 209 19.07 -14.22 0.76
CA ALA A 209 18.28 -15.20 0.03
C ALA A 209 17.11 -15.67 0.92
N ASP A 210 16.16 -16.46 0.41
CA ASP A 210 15.09 -17.03 1.24
C ASP A 210 15.70 -17.95 2.35
N PRO A 211 15.62 -17.57 3.64
CA PRO A 211 16.22 -18.33 4.73
C PRO A 211 15.56 -19.70 4.94
N LYS A 212 14.35 -19.92 4.40
CA LYS A 212 13.67 -21.22 4.46
C LYS A 212 14.20 -22.21 3.42
N ARG A 213 14.84 -21.70 2.36
CA ARG A 213 15.39 -22.50 1.26
C ARG A 213 16.91 -22.57 1.29
N ASN A 214 17.57 -21.55 1.86
CA ASN A 214 19.01 -21.47 1.94
C ASN A 214 19.47 -21.22 3.39
N PRO A 215 20.05 -22.24 4.07
CA PRO A 215 20.59 -22.09 5.42
C PRO A 215 21.75 -21.09 5.55
N GLY A 216 22.43 -20.78 4.44
CA GLY A 216 23.50 -19.78 4.39
C GLY A 216 23.00 -18.35 4.15
N ALA A 217 21.70 -18.10 4.17
CA ALA A 217 21.15 -16.76 3.99
C ALA A 217 21.54 -15.84 5.16
N GLU A 218 22.09 -14.68 4.84
CA GLU A 218 22.56 -13.71 5.84
C GLU A 218 21.48 -12.68 6.16
N PHE A 219 21.28 -12.40 7.44
CA PHE A 219 20.31 -11.42 7.90
C PHE A 219 20.78 -9.99 7.61
N ILE A 220 19.96 -9.23 6.89
CA ILE A 220 20.21 -7.83 6.52
C ILE A 220 19.43 -6.92 7.46
N LYS A 221 20.09 -6.49 8.55
CA LYS A 221 19.48 -5.65 9.59
C LYS A 221 18.98 -4.29 9.08
N LYS A 222 19.70 -3.67 8.14
CA LYS A 222 19.35 -2.37 7.55
C LYS A 222 20.04 -2.22 6.19
N ILE A 223 19.31 -1.73 5.20
CA ILE A 223 19.82 -1.41 3.86
C ILE A 223 19.02 -0.24 3.30
N SER A 224 19.61 0.58 2.42
CA SER A 224 18.85 1.59 1.67
C SER A 224 18.09 0.95 0.50
N ALA A 225 17.02 1.62 0.04
CA ALA A 225 16.26 1.14 -1.12
C ALA A 225 17.13 1.08 -2.39
N GLN A 226 18.00 2.06 -2.60
CA GLN A 226 18.90 2.12 -3.75
C GLN A 226 19.94 1.01 -3.74
N GLU A 227 20.51 0.67 -2.57
CA GLU A 227 21.42 -0.47 -2.45
C GLU A 227 20.70 -1.79 -2.69
N LEU A 228 19.51 -1.97 -2.14
CA LEU A 228 18.72 -3.19 -2.34
C LEU A 228 18.35 -3.42 -3.80
N ILE A 229 17.99 -2.35 -4.54
CA ILE A 229 17.75 -2.43 -5.99
C ILE A 229 19.03 -2.85 -6.73
N ARG A 230 20.20 -2.34 -6.34
CA ARG A 230 21.49 -2.69 -6.96
C ARG A 230 21.93 -4.12 -6.66
N LEU A 231 21.58 -4.66 -5.50
CA LEU A 231 21.87 -6.06 -5.16
C LEU A 231 21.09 -7.05 -6.03
N ASP A 232 19.93 -6.62 -6.57
CA ASP A 232 19.06 -7.41 -7.44
C ASP A 232 18.85 -8.86 -6.96
N LEU A 233 18.55 -9.02 -5.67
CA LEU A 233 18.30 -10.34 -5.08
C LEU A 233 17.19 -11.07 -5.84
N ASP A 234 17.32 -12.39 -6.03
CA ASP A 234 16.37 -13.20 -6.78
C ASP A 234 14.95 -13.15 -6.20
N GLU A 235 14.84 -13.22 -4.87
CA GLU A 235 13.59 -13.21 -4.13
C GLU A 235 13.64 -12.17 -3.01
N LEU A 236 12.55 -11.43 -2.83
CA LEU A 236 12.37 -10.48 -1.74
C LEU A 236 11.19 -10.90 -0.87
N VAL A 237 11.28 -10.59 0.43
CA VAL A 237 10.22 -10.83 1.42
C VAL A 237 8.98 -9.92 1.21
N ILE A 238 9.14 -8.83 0.44
CA ILE A 238 8.07 -7.90 0.05
C ILE A 238 8.15 -7.59 -1.44
N GLU A 239 7.05 -7.07 -2.00
CA GLU A 239 6.96 -6.69 -3.42
C GLU A 239 8.04 -5.66 -3.84
N ARG A 240 8.69 -5.91 -4.99
CA ARG A 240 9.73 -5.02 -5.56
C ARG A 240 9.24 -3.59 -5.78
N ALA A 241 7.97 -3.44 -6.16
CA ALA A 241 7.33 -2.14 -6.36
C ALA A 241 7.39 -1.25 -5.11
N VAL A 242 7.41 -1.82 -3.90
CA VAL A 242 7.61 -1.06 -2.66
C VAL A 242 8.99 -0.40 -2.67
N ILE A 243 10.04 -1.15 -2.97
CA ILE A 243 11.42 -0.66 -2.96
C ILE A 243 11.63 0.40 -4.04
N ASP A 244 11.12 0.16 -5.25
CA ASP A 244 11.21 1.09 -6.38
C ASP A 244 10.55 2.45 -6.11
N ASN A 245 9.48 2.45 -5.31
CA ASN A 245 8.77 3.67 -4.94
C ASN A 245 9.31 4.29 -3.65
N LEU A 246 9.91 3.51 -2.75
CA LEU A 246 10.56 4.03 -1.53
C LEU A 246 11.69 5.02 -1.86
N VAL A 247 12.41 4.81 -2.97
CA VAL A 247 13.42 5.75 -3.50
C VAL A 247 12.86 7.15 -3.76
N ARG A 248 11.58 7.23 -4.15
CA ARG A 248 10.88 8.47 -4.54
C ARG A 248 9.84 8.93 -3.51
N ALA A 249 9.71 8.21 -2.39
CA ALA A 249 8.80 8.56 -1.32
C ALA A 249 9.10 9.96 -0.81
N ARG A 250 8.08 10.75 -0.47
CA ARG A 250 8.20 12.08 0.12
C ARG A 250 8.07 12.03 1.63
N VAL A 251 7.22 11.16 2.17
CA VAL A 251 6.94 11.08 3.62
C VAL A 251 7.47 9.81 4.27
N VAL A 252 7.09 8.62 3.79
CA VAL A 252 7.50 7.34 4.37
C VAL A 252 8.92 7.03 3.91
N ARG A 253 9.91 7.52 4.66
CA ARG A 253 11.35 7.35 4.35
C ARG A 253 11.96 6.04 4.86
N LYS A 254 11.22 5.30 5.68
CA LYS A 254 11.65 4.01 6.24
C LYS A 254 10.45 3.09 6.37
N ILE A 255 10.64 1.84 6.02
CA ILE A 255 9.74 0.72 6.31
C ILE A 255 10.45 -0.27 7.24
N GLN A 256 9.68 -1.12 7.90
CA GLN A 256 10.21 -2.18 8.74
C GLN A 256 9.57 -3.51 8.34
N ILE A 257 10.36 -4.59 8.38
CA ILE A 257 9.91 -5.95 8.14
C ILE A 257 10.22 -6.73 9.41
N ILE A 258 9.20 -7.41 9.95
CA ILE A 258 9.22 -8.19 11.19
C ILE A 258 8.54 -9.52 10.94
#